data_AF-A0A1G1THP0-F1
#
_entry.id   AF-A0A1G1THP0-F1
#
_cell.length_a   1.000
_cell.length_b   1.000
_cell.length_c   1.000
_cell.angle_alpha   90.00
_cell.angle_beta   90.00
_cell.angle_gamma   90.00
#
_symmetry.space_group_name_H-M   'P 1'
#
loop_
_entity.id
_entity.type
_entity.pdbx_description
1 polymer ?
#
loop_
_entity_poly.entity_id
_entity_poly.type
_entity_poly.pdbx_seq_one_letter_code
_entity_poly.pdbx_strand_id
1 'polypeptide(L)'
;MEQRLRKLLTPGPLACTLAALLLPGAAQAQQVLLRANVADDTLLNYTGPNRRYFGHLYAGAGLVAGPGAADAPLRHGPASSELQLGGRLKRRFTQNVAVVADLRYAYLRYSFDQTAAKTFPSAGLHRSEALGLHQVQAEGGLRLNAGRRGNTVGSYLDLLAWGGWVAGTTRTAADDPAPGGAARTTTTDSGLPYLRRWTGGAGARMGFDATPWWPAAA
;
A
#
# COMPACT_ATOMS: atom_id res chain seq x y z
N MET A 1 -43.05 -61.11 74.44
CA MET A 1 -41.68 -61.37 74.92
C MET A 1 -40.86 -60.15 74.52
N GLU A 2 -40.37 -59.40 75.52
CA GLU A 2 -39.46 -58.24 75.43
C GLU A 2 -39.97 -56.97 74.69
N GLN A 3 -40.23 -55.86 75.40
CA GLN A 3 -39.24 -54.84 75.85
C GLN A 3 -38.55 -54.14 74.67
N ARG A 4 -38.30 -52.83 74.59
CA ARG A 4 -38.57 -51.63 75.38
C ARG A 4 -37.96 -50.49 74.53
N LEU A 5 -38.58 -49.31 74.56
CA LEU A 5 -37.93 -47.99 74.59
C LEU A 5 -36.97 -47.50 73.46
N ARG A 6 -37.41 -46.43 72.77
CA ARG A 6 -36.83 -45.06 72.67
C ARG A 6 -37.11 -44.50 71.27
N LYS A 7 -38.16 -43.70 71.05
CA LYS A 7 -38.24 -42.22 71.24
C LYS A 7 -36.97 -41.44 70.87
N LEU A 8 -37.22 -40.40 70.08
CA LEU A 8 -36.40 -39.23 69.69
C LEU A 8 -35.67 -39.37 68.36
N LEU A 9 -36.31 -38.83 67.31
CA LEU A 9 -35.67 -37.92 66.37
C LEU A 9 -36.78 -37.24 65.54
N THR A 10 -37.23 -36.08 66.02
CA THR A 10 -37.89 -35.07 65.20
C THR A 10 -36.82 -34.27 64.46
N PRO A 11 -36.70 -34.35 63.13
CA PRO A 11 -35.95 -33.36 62.37
C PRO A 11 -36.85 -32.15 62.06
N GLY A 12 -36.40 -30.98 62.51
CA GLY A 12 -37.01 -29.67 62.28
C GLY A 12 -36.84 -29.14 60.84
N PRO A 13 -37.20 -27.87 60.60
CA PRO A 13 -37.31 -27.26 59.28
C PRO A 13 -35.94 -26.92 58.66
N LEU A 14 -35.15 -27.95 58.38
CA LEU A 14 -33.88 -27.89 57.65
C LEU A 14 -33.86 -28.89 56.48
N ALA A 15 -35.04 -29.30 56.01
CA ALA A 15 -35.21 -30.15 54.83
C ALA A 15 -35.52 -29.36 53.54
N CYS A 16 -35.49 -28.01 53.59
CA CYS A 16 -35.70 -27.14 52.42
C CYS A 16 -34.40 -26.60 51.79
N THR A 17 -33.22 -26.92 52.34
CA THR A 17 -31.93 -26.43 51.83
C THR A 17 -31.16 -27.41 50.94
N LEU A 18 -31.69 -28.62 50.70
CA LEU A 18 -31.01 -29.64 49.87
C LEU A 18 -31.72 -29.98 48.54
N ALA A 19 -32.74 -29.21 48.14
CA ALA A 19 -33.49 -29.42 46.88
C ALA A 19 -33.20 -28.36 45.80
N ALA A 20 -32.30 -27.39 46.06
CA ALA A 20 -31.94 -26.31 45.12
C ALA A 20 -30.64 -26.57 44.33
N LEU A 21 -30.08 -27.78 44.39
CA LEU A 21 -28.80 -28.16 43.74
C LEU A 21 -28.95 -29.07 42.52
N LEU A 22 -30.15 -29.14 41.94
CA LEU A 22 -30.42 -29.85 40.67
C LEU A 22 -31.01 -28.89 39.64
N LEU A 23 -30.39 -27.73 39.45
CA LEU A 23 -30.58 -26.94 38.24
C LEU A 23 -29.94 -27.72 37.08
N PRO A 24 -30.72 -28.19 36.08
CA PRO A 24 -30.12 -28.73 34.88
C PRO A 24 -29.30 -27.61 34.25
N GLY A 25 -27.97 -27.80 34.23
CA GLY A 25 -27.07 -26.90 33.52
C GLY A 25 -27.60 -26.71 32.12
N ALA A 26 -27.88 -25.46 31.75
CA ALA A 26 -28.22 -25.10 30.39
C ALA A 26 -27.08 -25.64 29.51
N ALA A 27 -27.35 -26.74 28.82
CA ALA A 27 -26.47 -27.27 27.81
C ALA A 27 -26.28 -26.15 26.80
N GLN A 28 -25.14 -25.48 26.87
CA GLN A 28 -24.68 -24.56 25.86
C GLN A 28 -24.49 -25.41 24.61
N ALA A 29 -25.56 -25.49 23.81
CA ALA A 29 -25.51 -26.09 22.49
C ALA A 29 -24.34 -25.45 21.76
N GLN A 30 -23.48 -26.28 21.18
CA GLN A 30 -22.32 -25.84 20.41
C GLN A 30 -22.75 -24.71 19.48
N GLN A 31 -22.24 -23.52 19.76
CA GLN A 31 -22.44 -22.40 18.86
C GLN A 31 -21.70 -22.77 17.58
N VAL A 32 -22.45 -23.04 16.52
CA VAL A 32 -21.90 -23.39 15.21
C VAL A 32 -21.06 -22.19 14.75
N LEU A 33 -19.76 -22.24 15.01
CA LEU A 33 -18.81 -21.17 14.71
C LEU A 33 -18.67 -20.96 13.20
N LEU A 34 -18.94 -22.01 12.41
CA LEU A 34 -18.87 -21.99 10.97
C LEU A 34 -20.00 -22.84 10.37
N ARG A 35 -20.97 -22.18 9.75
CA ARG A 35 -21.97 -22.83 8.89
C ARG A 35 -21.55 -22.60 7.44
N ALA A 36 -20.82 -23.55 6.86
CA ALA A 36 -20.42 -23.50 5.45
C ALA A 36 -21.43 -24.28 4.60
N ASN A 37 -22.00 -23.62 3.59
CA ASN A 37 -22.77 -24.30 2.56
C ASN A 37 -21.78 -24.97 1.60
N VAL A 38 -21.57 -26.28 1.74
CA VAL A 38 -20.60 -27.05 0.95
C VAL A 38 -20.91 -26.99 -0.56
N ALA A 39 -22.17 -26.75 -0.94
CA ALA A 39 -22.56 -26.61 -2.34
C ALA A 39 -22.00 -25.32 -2.99
N ASP A 40 -21.90 -24.22 -2.23
CA ASP A 40 -21.32 -22.96 -2.70
C ASP A 40 -19.77 -22.99 -2.74
N ASP A 41 -19.15 -23.91 -1.99
CA ASP A 41 -17.68 -24.07 -1.84
C ASP A 41 -17.03 -24.89 -2.97
N THR A 42 -17.82 -25.31 -3.98
CA THR A 42 -17.29 -26.06 -5.14
C THR A 42 -16.77 -25.15 -6.25
N LEU A 43 -17.07 -23.85 -6.22
CA LEU A 43 -16.60 -22.89 -7.20
C LEU A 43 -15.17 -22.45 -6.88
N LEU A 44 -14.22 -22.88 -7.71
CA LEU A 44 -12.82 -22.46 -7.60
C LEU A 44 -12.70 -20.93 -7.70
N ASN A 45 -12.43 -20.27 -6.57
CA ASN A 45 -12.21 -18.84 -6.55
C ASN A 45 -10.80 -18.50 -7.08
N TYR A 46 -10.74 -17.94 -8.28
CA TYR A 46 -9.49 -17.58 -8.97
C TYR A 46 -8.99 -16.16 -8.65
N THR A 47 -9.77 -15.35 -7.95
CA THR A 47 -9.50 -13.92 -7.70
C THR A 47 -9.14 -13.65 -6.24
N GLY A 48 -8.07 -12.90 -5.98
CA GLY A 48 -7.62 -12.52 -4.63
C GLY A 48 -6.10 -12.43 -4.48
N PRO A 49 -5.60 -11.89 -3.35
CA PRO A 49 -4.18 -11.55 -3.15
C PRO A 49 -3.20 -12.71 -3.42
N ASN A 50 -3.54 -13.91 -2.93
CA ASN A 50 -2.81 -15.15 -3.16
C ASN A 50 -3.55 -16.12 -4.11
N ARG A 51 -4.36 -15.61 -5.04
CA ARG A 51 -5.03 -16.41 -6.06
C ARG A 51 -4.40 -16.21 -7.43
N ARG A 52 -5.04 -16.76 -8.47
CA ARG A 52 -4.50 -16.72 -9.84
C ARG A 52 -4.48 -15.30 -10.39
N TYR A 53 -5.48 -14.49 -10.07
CA TYR A 53 -5.61 -13.12 -10.50
C TYR A 53 -5.78 -12.19 -9.30
N PHE A 54 -5.05 -11.09 -9.30
CA PHE A 54 -5.22 -10.03 -8.30
C PHE A 54 -5.05 -8.67 -8.95
N GLY A 55 -6.02 -7.79 -8.72
CA GLY A 55 -6.00 -6.41 -9.19
C GLY A 55 -6.24 -5.46 -8.04
N HIS A 56 -5.50 -4.35 -7.99
CA HIS A 56 -5.77 -3.27 -7.05
C HIS A 56 -5.33 -1.93 -7.62
N LEU A 57 -5.97 -0.86 -7.13
CA LEU A 57 -5.52 0.51 -7.33
C LEU A 57 -4.55 0.89 -6.23
N TYR A 58 -3.64 1.80 -6.54
CA TYR A 58 -2.70 2.33 -5.57
C TYR A 58 -2.43 3.82 -5.83
N ALA A 59 -2.05 4.50 -4.76
CA ALA A 59 -1.45 5.82 -4.80
C ALA A 59 -0.11 5.76 -4.06
N GLY A 60 0.85 6.57 -4.45
CA GLY A 60 2.14 6.62 -3.80
C GLY A 60 2.83 7.96 -3.98
N ALA A 61 3.79 8.22 -3.10
CA ALA A 61 4.71 9.34 -3.19
C ALA A 61 6.14 8.80 -3.04
N GLY A 62 7.04 9.31 -3.86
CA GLY A 62 8.47 8.98 -3.85
C GLY A 62 9.31 10.25 -3.83
N LEU A 63 10.54 10.12 -3.37
CA LEU A 63 11.54 11.18 -3.44
C LEU A 63 12.49 10.86 -4.59
N VAL A 64 12.87 11.89 -5.33
CA VAL A 64 13.87 11.75 -6.38
C VAL A 64 15.25 11.60 -5.73
N ALA A 65 15.90 10.47 -6.01
CA ALA A 65 17.25 10.16 -5.54
C ALA A 65 18.22 10.05 -6.73
N GLY A 66 19.50 10.32 -6.45
CA GLY A 66 20.58 10.32 -7.43
C GLY A 66 21.11 11.73 -7.71
N PRO A 67 22.37 11.85 -8.16
CA PRO A 67 22.97 13.16 -8.42
C PRO A 67 22.25 13.84 -9.59
N GLY A 68 22.03 15.16 -9.46
CA GLY A 68 21.67 15.99 -10.61
C GLY A 68 22.80 16.06 -11.64
N ALA A 69 22.50 16.58 -12.82
CA ALA A 69 23.54 16.89 -13.79
C ALA A 69 24.33 18.14 -13.33
N ALA A 70 25.59 18.27 -13.74
CA ALA A 70 26.44 19.38 -13.31
C ALA A 70 25.87 20.77 -13.70
N ASP A 71 25.16 20.81 -14.82
CA ASP A 71 24.47 21.96 -15.39
C ASP A 71 23.02 22.14 -14.86
N ALA A 72 22.52 21.15 -14.11
CA ALA A 72 21.17 21.13 -13.54
C ALA A 72 21.21 20.55 -12.12
N PRO A 73 21.82 21.26 -11.15
CA PRO A 73 21.90 20.77 -9.78
C PRO A 73 20.48 20.65 -9.20
N LEU A 74 20.16 19.47 -8.66
CA LEU A 74 18.83 19.14 -8.15
C LEU A 74 18.77 19.37 -6.65
N ARG A 75 17.69 20.02 -6.21
CA ARG A 75 17.35 20.12 -4.80
C ARG A 75 16.67 18.84 -4.34
N HIS A 76 17.31 18.12 -3.42
CA HIS A 76 16.80 16.85 -2.91
C HIS A 76 15.72 17.01 -1.82
N GLY A 77 15.11 15.88 -1.44
CA GLY A 77 14.06 15.83 -0.43
C GLY A 77 12.68 16.18 -1.02
N PRO A 78 11.76 16.79 -0.25
CA PRO A 78 10.37 16.99 -0.69
C PRO A 78 10.24 17.95 -1.89
N ALA A 79 11.28 18.75 -2.16
CA ALA A 79 11.33 19.65 -3.30
C ALA A 79 11.38 18.90 -4.65
N SER A 80 11.98 17.71 -4.67
CA SER A 80 12.02 16.83 -5.84
C SER A 80 11.34 15.51 -5.52
N SER A 81 10.11 15.35 -6.01
CA SER A 81 9.23 14.25 -5.64
C SER A 81 8.47 13.71 -6.83
N GLU A 82 8.03 12.46 -6.70
CA GLU A 82 7.15 11.78 -7.64
C GLU A 82 5.84 11.47 -6.91
N LEU A 83 4.72 11.86 -7.50
CA LEU A 83 3.40 11.42 -7.08
C LEU A 83 2.86 10.47 -8.13
N GLN A 84 2.34 9.33 -7.70
CA GLN A 84 1.88 8.29 -8.61
C GLN A 84 0.49 7.79 -8.21
N LEU A 85 -0.30 7.45 -9.22
CA LEU A 85 -1.63 6.89 -9.07
C LEU A 85 -1.83 5.88 -10.20
N GLY A 86 -2.19 4.64 -9.87
CA GLY A 86 -2.19 3.58 -10.86
C GLY A 86 -2.98 2.35 -10.46
N GLY A 87 -3.08 1.43 -11.41
CA GLY A 87 -3.68 0.13 -11.24
C GLY A 87 -2.68 -0.96 -11.55
N ARG A 88 -2.62 -1.98 -10.68
CA ARG A 88 -1.75 -3.14 -10.87
C ARG A 88 -2.57 -4.41 -11.00
N LEU A 89 -2.23 -5.20 -12.00
CA LEU A 89 -2.72 -6.54 -12.24
C LEU A 89 -1.57 -7.54 -12.03
N LYS A 90 -1.88 -8.62 -11.34
CA LYS A 90 -0.99 -9.76 -11.11
C LYS A 90 -1.68 -11.01 -11.64
N ARG A 91 -0.94 -11.80 -12.41
CA ARG A 91 -1.32 -13.15 -12.85
C ARG A 91 -0.30 -14.16 -12.34
N ARG A 92 -0.74 -15.06 -11.46
CA ARG A 92 0.10 -16.14 -10.91
C ARG A 92 0.12 -17.33 -11.86
N PHE A 93 1.32 -17.85 -12.12
CA PHE A 93 1.52 -19.11 -12.84
C PHE A 93 1.79 -20.26 -11.87
N THR A 94 2.73 -20.04 -10.96
CA THR A 94 3.08 -20.99 -9.88
C THR A 94 3.07 -20.25 -8.54
N GLN A 95 3.22 -20.98 -7.42
CA GLN A 95 3.34 -20.31 -6.11
C GLN A 95 4.54 -19.35 -6.06
N ASN A 96 5.60 -19.66 -6.81
CA ASN A 96 6.86 -18.93 -6.78
C ASN A 96 6.97 -17.87 -7.87
N VAL A 97 6.16 -17.94 -8.94
CA VAL A 97 6.28 -17.07 -10.11
C VAL A 97 4.93 -16.49 -10.52
N ALA A 98 4.90 -15.18 -10.70
CA ALA A 98 3.78 -14.43 -11.26
C ALA A 98 4.28 -13.39 -12.27
N VAL A 99 3.41 -12.96 -13.18
CA VAL A 99 3.62 -11.78 -14.01
C VAL A 99 2.80 -10.64 -13.44
N VAL A 100 3.36 -9.44 -13.50
CA VAL A 100 2.70 -8.20 -13.11
C VAL A 100 2.62 -7.27 -14.32
N ALA A 101 1.50 -6.56 -14.42
CA ALA A 101 1.28 -5.49 -15.35
C ALA A 101 0.70 -4.30 -14.58
N ASP A 102 1.21 -3.10 -14.86
CA ASP A 102 0.86 -1.88 -14.14
C ASP A 102 0.64 -0.76 -15.15
N LEU A 103 -0.39 0.04 -14.91
CA LEU A 103 -0.64 1.27 -15.62
C LEU A 103 -0.77 2.38 -14.59
N ARG A 104 0.10 3.38 -14.68
CA ARG A 104 0.16 4.49 -13.73
C ARG A 104 0.27 5.84 -14.41
N TYR A 105 -0.34 6.82 -13.77
CA TYR A 105 -0.04 8.22 -13.98
C TYR A 105 0.99 8.64 -12.92
N ALA A 106 2.06 9.29 -13.36
CA ALA A 106 3.11 9.81 -12.50
C ALA A 106 3.32 11.30 -12.77
N TYR A 107 3.25 12.11 -11.72
CA TYR A 107 3.64 13.51 -11.72
C TYR A 107 5.01 13.65 -11.04
N LEU A 108 6.03 13.92 -11.85
CA LEU A 108 7.39 14.12 -11.37
C LEU A 108 7.66 15.61 -11.26
N ARG A 109 8.14 16.04 -10.11
CA ARG A 109 8.58 17.41 -9.85
C ARG A 109 10.07 17.38 -9.54
N TYR A 110 10.84 18.16 -10.28
CA TYR A 110 12.27 18.36 -10.05
C TYR A 110 12.50 19.83 -9.72
N SER A 111 12.96 20.13 -8.51
CA SER A 111 13.36 21.50 -8.15
C SER A 111 14.86 21.65 -8.32
N PHE A 112 15.31 22.78 -8.86
CA PHE A 112 16.73 23.04 -9.10
C PHE A 112 17.33 23.94 -8.03
N ASP A 113 18.57 23.65 -7.64
CA ASP A 113 19.39 24.57 -6.86
C ASP A 113 19.89 25.70 -7.75
N GLN A 114 19.77 26.93 -7.25
CA GLN A 114 20.03 28.14 -8.01
C GLN A 114 21.47 28.59 -7.75
N THR A 115 22.41 27.90 -8.40
CA THR A 115 23.85 28.17 -8.29
C THR A 115 24.39 28.73 -9.60
N ALA A 116 25.53 29.43 -9.55
CA ALA A 116 26.17 29.98 -10.75
C ALA A 116 26.58 28.92 -11.79
N ALA A 117 26.66 27.64 -11.40
CA ALA A 117 26.95 26.53 -12.30
C ALA A 117 25.72 26.05 -13.10
N LYS A 118 24.50 26.46 -12.70
CA LYS A 118 23.27 26.06 -13.37
C LYS A 118 23.13 26.78 -14.71
N THR A 119 23.03 26.00 -15.77
CA THR A 119 22.78 26.51 -17.13
C THR A 119 21.51 25.94 -17.76
N PHE A 120 20.96 24.86 -17.20
CA PHE A 120 19.70 24.26 -17.64
C PHE A 120 18.54 24.62 -16.70
N PRO A 121 17.32 24.87 -17.23
CA PRO A 121 16.98 25.04 -18.65
C PRO A 121 17.40 26.41 -19.21
N SER A 122 17.82 27.32 -18.34
CA SER A 122 18.43 28.60 -18.70
C SER A 122 19.46 29.00 -17.64
N ALA A 123 20.44 29.82 -18.03
CA ALA A 123 21.43 30.40 -17.12
C ALA A 123 20.87 31.47 -16.15
N GLY A 124 19.60 31.86 -16.30
CA GLY A 124 18.92 32.75 -15.37
C GLY A 124 18.88 32.15 -13.96
N LEU A 125 19.31 32.93 -12.97
CA LEU A 125 19.18 32.59 -11.56
C LEU A 125 17.85 33.14 -11.04
N HIS A 126 17.01 32.22 -10.59
CA HIS A 126 15.70 32.53 -10.02
C HIS A 126 15.73 32.33 -8.51
N ARG A 127 14.72 32.82 -7.78
CA ARG A 127 14.56 32.48 -6.35
C ARG A 127 14.23 31.00 -6.18
N SER A 128 13.39 30.47 -7.05
CA SER A 128 13.10 29.04 -7.10
C SER A 128 12.66 28.65 -8.50
N GLU A 129 13.06 27.46 -8.92
CA GLU A 129 12.67 26.92 -10.21
C GLU A 129 12.40 25.43 -10.10
N ALA A 130 11.32 24.98 -10.73
CA ALA A 130 10.95 23.59 -10.78
C ALA A 130 10.44 23.18 -12.16
N LEU A 131 10.70 21.93 -12.49
CA LEU A 131 10.23 21.24 -13.68
C LEU A 131 9.19 20.19 -13.28
N GLY A 132 7.98 20.29 -13.83
CA GLY A 132 6.90 19.33 -13.67
C GLY A 132 6.75 18.48 -14.94
N LEU A 133 6.62 17.17 -14.77
CA LEU A 133 6.35 16.22 -15.85
C LEU A 133 5.13 15.37 -15.51
N HIS A 134 4.15 15.41 -16.40
CA HIS A 134 2.97 14.56 -16.35
C HIS A 134 3.21 13.36 -17.25
N GLN A 135 3.28 12.16 -16.66
CA GLN A 135 3.62 10.94 -17.39
C GLN A 135 2.52 9.89 -17.25
N VAL A 136 2.23 9.20 -18.34
CA VAL A 136 1.44 7.96 -18.34
C VAL A 136 2.40 6.83 -18.64
N GLN A 137 2.54 5.88 -17.72
CA GLN A 137 3.53 4.82 -17.78
C GLN A 137 2.86 3.46 -17.70
N ALA A 138 3.31 2.54 -18.54
CA ALA A 138 3.01 1.13 -18.45
C ALA A 138 4.27 0.38 -17.98
N GLU A 139 4.09 -0.52 -17.03
CA GLU A 139 5.16 -1.37 -16.50
C GLU A 139 4.73 -2.82 -16.58
N GLY A 140 5.66 -3.69 -16.95
CA GLY A 140 5.47 -5.13 -17.00
C GLY A 140 6.66 -5.84 -16.40
N GLY A 141 6.45 -6.99 -15.77
CA GLY A 141 7.56 -7.69 -15.17
C GLY A 141 7.24 -9.06 -14.58
N LEU A 142 8.28 -9.67 -14.06
CA LEU A 142 8.25 -10.97 -13.39
C LEU A 142 8.34 -10.77 -11.88
N ARG A 143 7.40 -11.36 -11.16
CA ARG A 143 7.35 -11.41 -9.69
C ARG A 143 7.83 -12.76 -9.20
N LEU A 144 8.90 -12.74 -8.42
CA LEU A 144 9.46 -13.88 -7.70
C LEU A 144 8.98 -13.84 -6.26
N ASN A 145 8.33 -14.92 -5.86
CA ASN A 145 7.69 -15.09 -4.58
C ASN A 145 8.55 -15.99 -3.67
N ALA A 146 9.05 -15.48 -2.54
CA ALA A 146 9.70 -16.26 -1.47
C ALA A 146 8.77 -16.62 -0.29
N GLY A 147 8.90 -17.84 0.27
CA GLY A 147 8.23 -18.26 1.51
C GLY A 147 6.79 -18.78 1.36
N ARG A 148 6.25 -19.35 2.46
CA ARG A 148 4.85 -19.84 2.56
C ARG A 148 3.90 -18.66 2.79
N ARG A 149 2.72 -18.68 2.16
CA ARG A 149 1.76 -17.56 2.17
C ARG A 149 0.35 -18.07 2.41
N GLY A 150 -0.37 -17.43 3.33
CA GLY A 150 -1.81 -17.59 3.50
C GLY A 150 -2.58 -16.80 2.43
N ASN A 151 -3.67 -16.12 2.80
CA ASN A 151 -4.39 -15.23 1.89
C ASN A 151 -3.81 -13.79 1.86
N THR A 152 -2.48 -13.69 1.87
CA THR A 152 -1.73 -12.42 1.87
C THR A 152 -0.80 -12.35 0.66
N VAL A 153 -0.25 -11.17 0.34
CA VAL A 153 0.62 -10.99 -0.83
C VAL A 153 1.99 -11.66 -0.60
N GLY A 154 2.48 -11.64 0.64
CA GLY A 154 3.75 -12.20 1.10
C GLY A 154 4.98 -11.38 0.66
N SER A 155 6.17 -11.90 0.91
CA SER A 155 7.43 -11.27 0.49
C SER A 155 7.73 -11.55 -0.98
N TYR A 156 8.11 -10.56 -1.77
CA TYR A 156 8.39 -10.75 -3.19
C TYR A 156 9.45 -9.80 -3.72
N LEU A 157 10.05 -10.19 -4.85
CA LEU A 157 10.93 -9.38 -5.67
C LEU A 157 10.36 -9.33 -7.09
N ASP A 158 10.06 -8.13 -7.57
CA ASP A 158 9.68 -7.89 -8.96
C ASP A 158 10.89 -7.40 -9.75
N LEU A 159 11.07 -7.97 -10.94
CA LEU A 159 11.96 -7.46 -11.99
C LEU A 159 11.09 -6.83 -13.07
N LEU A 160 11.29 -5.55 -13.32
CA LEU A 160 10.34 -4.69 -14.00
C LEU A 160 11.01 -3.98 -15.17
N ALA A 161 10.25 -3.83 -16.26
CA ALA A 161 10.56 -2.92 -17.34
C ALA A 161 9.35 -2.01 -17.56
N TRP A 162 9.61 -0.74 -17.84
CA TRP A 162 8.55 0.24 -18.02
C TRP A 162 8.84 1.14 -19.21
N GLY A 163 7.76 1.64 -19.80
CA GLY A 163 7.76 2.63 -20.85
C GLY A 163 6.67 3.65 -20.59
N GLY A 164 6.94 4.91 -20.90
CA GLY A 164 6.05 6.01 -20.58
C GLY A 164 5.99 7.08 -21.65
N TRP A 165 4.81 7.69 -21.75
CA TRP A 165 4.58 8.90 -22.52
C TRP A 165 4.51 10.10 -21.57
N VAL A 166 5.34 11.11 -21.82
CA VAL A 166 5.25 12.43 -21.19
C VAL A 166 4.14 13.22 -21.87
N ALA A 167 2.97 13.26 -21.24
CA ALA A 167 1.76 13.90 -21.75
C ALA A 167 1.80 15.42 -21.59
N GLY A 168 2.51 15.92 -20.59
CA GLY A 168 2.62 17.35 -20.32
C GLY A 168 3.90 17.70 -19.59
N THR A 169 4.42 18.89 -19.87
CA THR A 169 5.62 19.42 -19.25
C THR A 169 5.36 20.85 -18.82
N THR A 170 5.82 21.20 -17.63
CA THR A 170 5.70 22.54 -17.06
C THR A 170 7.03 22.95 -16.45
N ARG A 171 7.38 24.22 -16.59
CA ARG A 171 8.49 24.84 -15.89
C ARG A 171 7.92 26.01 -15.12
N THR A 172 8.19 26.08 -13.83
CA THR A 172 7.77 27.20 -13.00
C THR A 172 9.02 27.86 -12.42
N ALA A 173 9.22 29.13 -12.74
CA ALA A 173 10.26 29.98 -12.19
C ALA A 173 9.63 31.09 -11.36
N ALA A 174 10.20 31.39 -10.20
CA ALA A 174 9.75 32.48 -9.36
C ALA A 174 10.90 33.41 -9.02
N ASP A 175 10.62 34.71 -9.10
CA ASP A 175 11.55 35.81 -8.94
C ASP A 175 10.99 36.86 -7.99
N ASP A 176 11.89 37.56 -7.29
CA ASP A 176 11.57 38.74 -6.50
C ASP A 176 11.92 39.98 -7.34
N PRO A 177 10.91 40.74 -7.82
CA PRO A 177 11.15 41.94 -8.60
C PRO A 177 11.88 43.03 -7.81
N ALA A 178 12.44 44.01 -8.53
CA ALA A 178 13.09 45.16 -7.94
C ALA A 178 12.16 45.95 -6.98
N PRO A 179 12.72 46.69 -5.99
CA PRO A 179 11.94 47.43 -5.00
C PRO A 179 10.93 48.40 -5.64
N GLY A 180 9.67 48.34 -5.20
CA GLY A 180 8.57 49.16 -5.71
C GLY A 180 7.61 48.43 -6.67
N GLY A 181 7.90 47.17 -7.03
CA GLY A 181 7.04 46.29 -7.82
C GLY A 181 6.25 45.26 -6.99
N ALA A 182 5.69 44.26 -7.69
CA ALA A 182 5.02 43.12 -7.06
C ALA A 182 5.97 42.35 -6.12
N ALA A 183 5.45 41.81 -5.01
CA ALA A 183 6.27 41.09 -4.04
C ALA A 183 6.90 39.79 -4.59
N ARG A 184 6.30 39.19 -5.63
CA ARG A 184 6.79 37.98 -6.28
C ARG A 184 6.20 37.88 -7.69
N THR A 185 7.04 37.53 -8.66
CA THR A 185 6.60 37.14 -10.00
C THR A 185 6.80 35.65 -10.18
N THR A 186 5.82 34.96 -10.77
CA THR A 186 5.92 33.54 -11.08
C THR A 186 5.58 33.32 -12.55
N THR A 187 6.55 32.79 -13.28
CA THR A 187 6.42 32.46 -14.71
C THR A 187 6.21 30.95 -14.82
N THR A 188 5.23 30.54 -15.61
CA THR A 188 4.97 29.12 -15.90
C THR A 188 4.97 28.89 -17.40
N ASP A 189 5.98 28.15 -17.87
CA ASP A 189 6.09 27.72 -19.26
C ASP A 189 5.53 26.30 -19.38
N SER A 190 4.85 25.99 -20.49
CA SER A 190 4.32 24.66 -20.77
C SER A 190 4.73 24.18 -22.17
N GLY A 191 4.75 22.87 -22.40
CA GLY A 191 5.09 22.31 -23.71
C GLY A 191 6.58 22.43 -24.05
N LEU A 192 7.44 22.14 -23.07
CA LEU A 192 8.89 22.26 -23.14
C LEU A 192 9.48 21.31 -24.21
N PRO A 193 10.08 21.84 -25.29
CA PRO A 193 10.49 21.04 -26.46
C PRO A 193 11.78 20.24 -26.24
N TYR A 194 12.57 20.60 -25.23
CA TYR A 194 13.85 19.97 -24.90
C TYR A 194 13.70 18.68 -24.08
N LEU A 195 12.47 18.29 -23.72
CA LEU A 195 12.20 17.04 -23.01
C LEU A 195 11.77 15.94 -23.98
N ARG A 196 12.29 14.74 -23.76
CA ARG A 196 11.90 13.56 -24.54
C ARG A 196 10.47 13.18 -24.23
N ARG A 197 9.68 12.98 -25.29
CA ARG A 197 8.26 12.59 -25.18
C ARG A 197 8.07 11.16 -24.71
N TRP A 198 8.99 10.26 -25.05
CA TRP A 198 8.95 8.86 -24.66
C TRP A 198 10.13 8.55 -23.74
N THR A 199 9.84 7.89 -22.63
CA THR A 199 10.80 7.47 -21.62
C THR A 199 10.62 6.00 -21.33
N GLY A 200 11.65 5.37 -20.78
CA GLY A 200 11.58 3.97 -20.39
C GLY A 200 12.77 3.61 -19.52
N GLY A 201 12.65 2.47 -18.86
CA GLY A 201 13.68 1.98 -17.97
C GLY A 201 13.40 0.57 -17.47
N ALA A 202 14.33 0.08 -16.67
CA ALA A 202 14.20 -1.15 -15.93
C ALA A 202 14.36 -0.87 -14.44
N GLY A 203 13.80 -1.73 -13.60
CA GLY A 203 13.87 -1.57 -12.17
C GLY A 203 13.60 -2.88 -11.44
N ALA A 204 13.79 -2.84 -10.14
CA ALA A 204 13.39 -3.91 -9.25
C ALA A 204 12.55 -3.34 -8.10
N ARG A 205 11.60 -4.12 -7.62
CA ARG A 205 10.74 -3.75 -6.51
C ARG A 205 10.68 -4.87 -5.51
N MET A 206 10.93 -4.55 -4.25
CA MET A 206 10.79 -5.51 -3.16
C MET A 206 9.55 -5.16 -2.34
N GLY A 207 8.75 -6.16 -2.02
CA GLY A 207 7.60 -6.00 -1.15
C GLY A 207 7.62 -7.01 -0.03
N PHE A 208 7.18 -6.58 1.14
CA PHE A 208 7.05 -7.40 2.33
C PHE A 208 5.69 -7.12 2.94
N ASP A 209 4.98 -8.18 3.30
CA ASP A 209 3.84 -8.03 4.21
C ASP A 209 4.41 -8.09 5.62
N ALA A 210 4.35 -6.98 6.35
CA ALA A 210 4.44 -7.04 7.79
C ALA A 210 3.11 -7.59 8.29
N THR A 211 3.04 -8.89 8.56
CA THR A 211 1.92 -9.42 9.34
C THR A 211 1.85 -8.61 10.63
N PRO A 212 0.71 -8.00 11.00
CA PRO A 212 0.58 -7.36 12.29
C PRO A 212 0.85 -8.41 13.35
N TRP A 213 1.72 -8.07 14.30
CA TRP A 213 2.00 -8.80 15.53
C TRP A 213 0.80 -8.77 16.48
N TRP A 214 -0.43 -9.03 16.01
CA TRP A 214 -1.54 -9.28 16.92
C TRP A 214 -1.74 -10.79 17.05
N PRO A 215 -1.80 -11.36 18.27
CA PRO A 215 -2.10 -12.77 18.41
C PRO A 215 -3.50 -12.99 17.84
N ALA A 216 -3.60 -13.95 16.93
CA ALA A 216 -4.89 -14.48 16.52
C ALA A 216 -5.62 -14.94 17.79
N ALA A 217 -6.78 -14.33 18.08
CA ALA A 217 -7.65 -14.82 19.13
C ALA A 217 -8.14 -16.22 18.72
N ALA A 218 -7.91 -17.17 19.62
CA ALA A 218 -8.33 -18.56 19.55
C ALA A 218 -9.85 -18.71 19.71
#